data_AF-A0A1G3GFD7-F1
#
_entry.id   AF-A0A1G3GFD7-F1
#
_cell.length_a   1.000
_cell.length_b   1.000
_cell.length_c   1.000
_cell.angle_alpha   90.00
_cell.angle_beta   90.00
_cell.angle_gamma   90.00
#
_symmetry.space_group_name_H-M   'P 1'
#
loop_
_entity.id
_entity.type
_entity.pdbx_description
1 polymer ?
#
loop_
_entity_poly.entity_id
_entity_poly.type
_entity_poly.pdbx_seq_one_letter_code
_entity_poly.pdbx_strand_id
1 'polypeptide(L)'
;MQQIAELERRITAALERIGRGVDGLAAQPGPITGIDPEDVARLNEALDEERMANAQLSERLRAVRDKEAETKAALNARIADLTRQDEERGSELNRLRRTVAHLTDEISALRATAQSGLADPAQINRALLAELSALRATRAAEAAELADIVAALNPLIEEARTHA
;
A
#
# COMPACT_ATOMS: atom_id res chain seq x y z
N MET A 1 39.30 -64.97 11.03
CA MET A 1 38.46 -66.13 11.41
C MET A 1 37.71 -65.90 12.74
N GLN A 2 38.35 -65.51 13.85
CA GLN A 2 37.65 -65.28 15.13
C GLN A 2 36.70 -64.07 15.14
N GLN A 3 37.06 -62.97 14.48
CA GLN A 3 36.21 -61.76 14.41
C GLN A 3 34.90 -61.98 13.62
N ILE A 4 34.91 -62.88 12.63
CA ILE A 4 33.71 -63.20 11.85
C ILE A 4 32.73 -64.01 12.71
N ALA A 5 33.22 -65.00 13.46
CA ALA A 5 32.38 -65.78 14.38
C ALA A 5 31.77 -64.92 15.51
N GLU A 6 32.49 -63.89 15.97
CA GLU A 6 31.97 -62.96 16.98
C GLU A 6 30.90 -62.01 16.41
N LEU A 7 31.08 -61.54 15.18
CA LEU A 7 30.07 -60.76 14.46
C LEU A 7 28.81 -61.60 14.18
N GLU A 8 28.95 -62.85 13.76
CA GLU A 8 27.84 -63.78 13.57
C GLU A 8 27.06 -63.99 14.87
N ARG A 9 27.76 -64.24 15.99
CA ARG A 9 27.11 -64.40 17.31
C ARG A 9 26.35 -63.15 17.74
N ARG A 10 26.89 -61.95 17.47
CA ARG A 10 26.21 -60.66 17.77
C ARG A 10 25.01 -60.41 16.87
N ILE A 11 25.09 -60.77 15.58
CA ILE A 11 23.98 -60.64 14.64
C ILE A 11 22.85 -61.57 15.04
N THR A 12 23.11 -62.83 15.36
CA THR A 12 22.07 -63.78 15.80
C THR A 12 21.38 -63.30 17.08
N ALA A 13 22.14 -62.80 18.05
CA ALA A 13 21.57 -62.23 19.28
C ALA A 13 20.73 -60.96 19.02
N ALA A 14 21.15 -60.11 18.08
CA ALA A 14 20.39 -58.94 17.66
C ALA A 14 19.09 -59.34 16.95
N LEU A 15 19.14 -60.33 16.06
CA LEU A 15 17.98 -60.86 15.35
C LEU A 15 16.98 -61.52 16.30
N GLU A 16 17.42 -62.29 17.29
CA GLU A 16 16.53 -62.84 18.33
C GLU A 16 15.90 -61.75 19.20
N ARG A 17 16.61 -60.66 19.48
CA ARG A 17 16.07 -59.52 20.23
C ARG A 17 15.03 -58.77 19.40
N ILE A 18 15.27 -58.62 18.11
CA ILE A 18 14.31 -58.02 17.17
C ILE A 18 13.09 -58.94 17.04
N GLY A 19 13.29 -60.26 16.88
CA GLY A 19 12.21 -61.25 16.82
C GLY A 19 11.31 -61.17 18.06
N ARG A 20 11.89 -61.21 19.26
CA ARG A 20 11.14 -61.02 20.53
C ARG A 20 10.47 -59.64 20.63
N GLY A 21 11.09 -58.60 20.09
CA GLY A 21 10.50 -57.26 20.03
C GLY A 21 9.29 -57.19 19.10
N VAL A 22 9.39 -57.79 17.91
CA VAL A 22 8.32 -57.88 16.92
C VAL A 22 7.19 -58.76 17.43
N ASP A 23 7.49 -59.90 18.06
CA ASP A 23 6.51 -60.76 18.71
C ASP A 23 5.81 -60.03 19.86
N GLY A 24 6.52 -59.18 20.61
CA GLY A 24 5.94 -58.32 21.64
C GLY A 24 5.00 -57.25 21.09
N LEU A 25 5.34 -56.63 19.95
CA LEU A 25 4.43 -55.72 19.24
C LEU A 25 3.24 -56.47 18.60
N ALA A 26 3.47 -57.67 18.07
CA ALA A 26 2.47 -58.52 17.45
C ALA A 26 1.59 -59.27 18.47
N ALA A 27 2.00 -59.31 19.75
CA ALA A 27 1.21 -59.75 20.91
C ALA A 27 0.42 -58.60 21.58
N GLN A 28 0.56 -57.38 21.07
CA GLN A 28 -0.33 -56.25 21.32
C GLN A 28 -1.42 -56.00 20.24
N PRO A 29 -2.10 -57.00 19.65
CA PRO A 29 -3.32 -56.79 18.90
C PRO A 29 -4.50 -57.04 19.85
N GLY A 30 -4.57 -56.29 20.95
CA GLY A 30 -5.83 -56.07 21.64
C GLY A 30 -6.54 -54.91 20.93
N PRO A 31 -7.87 -54.93 20.74
CA PRO A 31 -8.56 -53.69 20.40
C PRO A 31 -8.11 -52.61 21.38
N ILE A 32 -8.00 -51.35 20.93
CA ILE A 32 -7.75 -50.22 21.83
C ILE A 32 -8.92 -50.18 22.82
N THR A 33 -8.81 -50.90 23.94
CA THR A 33 -9.82 -50.96 24.98
C THR A 33 -9.57 -49.76 25.89
N GLY A 34 -10.39 -48.73 25.71
CA GLY A 34 -10.26 -47.46 26.40
C GLY A 34 -10.87 -46.28 25.64
N ILE A 35 -11.29 -46.48 24.40
CA ILE A 35 -12.09 -45.48 23.69
C ILE A 35 -13.56 -45.85 23.90
N ASP A 36 -14.23 -45.12 24.79
CA ASP A 36 -15.67 -45.24 24.98
C ASP A 36 -16.38 -44.83 23.67
N PRO A 37 -17.29 -45.64 23.11
CA PRO A 37 -18.11 -45.23 21.97
C PRO A 37 -18.82 -43.88 22.17
N GLU A 38 -19.16 -43.53 23.42
CA GLU A 38 -19.72 -42.22 23.75
C GLU A 38 -18.71 -41.06 23.61
N ASP A 39 -17.42 -41.31 23.89
CA ASP A 39 -16.36 -40.31 23.68
C ASP A 39 -16.11 -40.06 22.19
N VAL A 40 -16.18 -41.09 21.35
CA VAL A 40 -16.06 -40.96 19.89
C VAL A 40 -17.22 -40.17 19.33
N ALA A 41 -18.45 -40.42 19.81
CA ALA A 41 -19.63 -39.66 19.39
C ALA A 41 -19.49 -38.17 19.75
N ARG A 42 -19.08 -37.84 20.98
CA ARG A 42 -18.86 -36.46 21.43
C ARG A 42 -17.74 -35.75 20.65
N LEU A 43 -16.63 -36.44 20.38
CA LEU A 43 -15.53 -35.87 19.60
C LEU A 43 -15.91 -35.61 18.14
N ASN A 44 -16.73 -36.46 17.54
CA ASN A 44 -17.24 -36.24 16.18
C ASN A 44 -18.22 -35.06 16.14
N GLU A 45 -19.09 -34.92 17.14
CA GLU A 45 -19.99 -33.76 17.25
C GLU A 45 -19.20 -32.45 17.38
N ALA A 46 -18.21 -32.40 18.28
CA ALA A 46 -17.33 -31.24 18.43
C ALA A 46 -16.53 -30.94 17.15
N LEU A 47 -16.08 -31.97 16.42
CA LEU A 47 -15.38 -31.81 15.15
C LEU A 47 -16.30 -31.23 14.06
N ASP A 48 -17.56 -31.66 14.01
CA ASP A 48 -18.53 -31.14 13.06
C ASP A 48 -18.92 -29.69 13.40
N GLU A 49 -19.06 -29.34 14.68
CA GLU A 49 -19.24 -27.96 15.14
C GLU A 49 -18.07 -27.05 14.73
N GLU A 50 -16.83 -27.48 14.99
CA GLU A 50 -15.63 -26.73 14.60
C GLU A 50 -15.50 -26.59 13.08
N ARG A 51 -15.85 -27.63 12.32
CA ARG A 51 -15.88 -27.56 10.84
C ARG A 51 -16.90 -26.55 10.35
N MET A 52 -18.10 -26.52 10.94
CA MET A 52 -19.11 -25.51 10.59
C MET A 52 -18.64 -24.10 10.93
N ALA A 53 -18.06 -23.90 12.12
CA ALA A 53 -17.51 -22.61 12.53
C ALA A 53 -16.39 -22.15 11.60
N ASN A 54 -15.48 -23.05 11.21
CA ASN A 54 -14.39 -22.78 10.29
C ASN A 54 -14.90 -22.42 8.88
N ALA A 55 -15.92 -23.12 8.39
CA ALA A 55 -16.56 -22.82 7.11
C ALA A 55 -17.18 -21.42 7.11
N GLN A 56 -17.92 -21.06 8.17
CA GLN A 56 -18.50 -19.72 8.33
C GLN A 56 -17.43 -18.62 8.42
N LEU A 57 -16.35 -18.85 9.17
CA LEU A 57 -15.24 -17.90 9.28
C LEU A 57 -14.51 -17.74 7.94
N SER A 58 -14.32 -18.83 7.20
CA SER A 58 -13.70 -18.81 5.88
C SER A 58 -14.55 -18.03 4.87
N GLU A 59 -15.87 -18.19 4.91
CA GLU A 59 -16.79 -17.41 4.07
C GLU A 59 -16.77 -15.93 4.44
N ARG A 60 -16.82 -15.59 5.74
CA ARG A 60 -16.69 -14.20 6.21
C ARG A 60 -15.36 -13.59 5.80
N LEU A 61 -14.26 -14.32 5.93
CA LEU A 61 -12.93 -13.86 5.53
C LEU A 61 -12.88 -13.61 4.01
N ARG A 62 -13.50 -14.47 3.21
CA ARG A 62 -13.61 -14.27 1.77
C ARG A 62 -14.40 -13.01 1.45
N ALA A 63 -15.57 -12.82 2.05
CA ALA A 63 -16.38 -11.62 1.84
C ALA A 63 -15.66 -10.33 2.22
N VAL A 64 -14.91 -10.34 3.34
CA VAL A 64 -14.08 -9.20 3.76
C VAL A 64 -12.97 -8.94 2.75
N ARG A 65 -12.25 -9.98 2.31
CA ARG A 65 -11.18 -9.83 1.29
C ARG A 65 -11.70 -9.30 -0.03
N ASP A 66 -12.87 -9.77 -0.48
CA ASP A 66 -13.48 -9.30 -1.72
C ASP A 66 -13.84 -7.81 -1.61
N LYS A 67 -14.41 -7.37 -0.47
CA LYS A 67 -14.68 -5.96 -0.20
C LYS A 67 -13.41 -5.11 -0.09
N GLU A 68 -12.36 -5.63 0.54
CA GLU A 68 -11.06 -4.95 0.58
C GLU A 68 -10.43 -4.82 -0.82
N ALA A 69 -10.54 -5.86 -1.65
CA ALA A 69 -10.05 -5.82 -3.01
C ALA A 69 -10.80 -4.78 -3.85
N GLU A 70 -12.13 -4.72 -3.71
CA GLU A 70 -12.98 -3.72 -4.38
C GLU A 70 -12.63 -2.29 -3.94
N THR A 71 -12.53 -2.04 -2.65
CA THR A 71 -12.16 -0.72 -2.11
C THR A 71 -10.74 -0.30 -2.54
N LYS A 72 -9.77 -1.21 -2.50
CA LYS A 72 -8.42 -0.95 -3.03
C LYS A 72 -8.43 -0.65 -4.53
N ALA A 73 -9.21 -1.38 -5.32
CA ALA A 73 -9.35 -1.11 -6.75
C ALA A 73 -9.95 0.27 -7.01
N ALA A 74 -11.01 0.64 -6.28
CA ALA A 74 -11.63 1.96 -6.39
C ALA A 74 -10.66 3.10 -5.99
N LEU A 75 -9.92 2.92 -4.89
CA LEU A 75 -8.91 3.90 -4.46
C LEU A 75 -7.77 4.04 -5.48
N ASN A 76 -7.26 2.93 -6.01
CA ASN A 76 -6.22 2.97 -7.05
C ASN A 76 -6.71 3.66 -8.33
N ALA A 77 -7.95 3.42 -8.74
CA ALA A 77 -8.56 4.11 -9.87
C ALA A 77 -8.68 5.63 -9.60
N ARG A 78 -9.06 6.01 -8.38
CA ARG A 78 -9.14 7.43 -7.98
C ARG A 78 -7.77 8.09 -7.95
N ILE A 79 -6.74 7.42 -7.44
CA ILE A 79 -5.36 7.90 -7.47
C ILE A 79 -4.91 8.12 -8.90
N ALA A 80 -5.11 7.14 -9.79
CA ALA A 80 -4.74 7.26 -11.20
C ALA A 80 -5.45 8.44 -11.91
N ASP A 81 -6.71 8.70 -11.56
CA ASP A 81 -7.45 9.86 -12.06
C ASP A 81 -6.88 11.19 -11.56
N LEU A 82 -6.59 11.28 -10.25
CA LEU A 82 -5.99 12.48 -9.66
C LEU A 82 -4.59 12.76 -10.22
N THR A 83 -3.76 11.74 -10.39
CA THR A 83 -2.43 11.88 -11.02
C THR A 83 -2.54 12.45 -12.43
N ARG A 84 -3.50 11.98 -13.23
CA ARG A 84 -3.72 12.52 -14.58
C ARG A 84 -4.13 14.00 -14.56
N GLN A 85 -5.04 14.37 -13.64
CA GLN A 85 -5.45 15.77 -13.49
C GLN A 85 -4.29 16.66 -13.08
N ASP A 86 -3.40 16.18 -12.21
CA ASP A 86 -2.22 16.94 -11.78
C ASP A 86 -1.18 17.10 -12.89
N GLU A 87 -0.97 16.07 -13.72
CA GLU A 87 -0.14 16.17 -14.92
C GLU A 87 -0.69 17.19 -15.92
N GLU A 88 -2.00 17.15 -16.19
CA GLU A 88 -2.70 18.12 -17.04
C GLU A 88 -2.54 19.54 -16.51
N ARG A 89 -2.83 19.77 -15.22
CA ARG A 89 -2.65 21.06 -14.56
C ARG A 89 -1.20 21.54 -14.61
N GLY A 90 -0.23 20.63 -14.39
CA GLY A 90 1.19 20.94 -14.50
C GLY A 90 1.59 21.40 -15.91
N SER A 91 1.03 20.77 -16.94
CA SER A 91 1.25 21.17 -18.34
C SER A 91 0.68 22.56 -18.64
N GLU A 92 -0.51 22.87 -18.14
CA GLU A 92 -1.16 24.18 -18.29
C GLU A 92 -0.41 25.28 -17.53
N LEU A 93 0.07 25.01 -16.32
CA LEU A 93 0.93 25.94 -15.57
C LEU A 93 2.23 26.25 -16.31
N ASN A 94 2.86 25.23 -16.91
CA ASN A 94 4.06 25.43 -17.71
C ASN A 94 3.78 26.25 -18.98
N ARG A 95 2.63 26.03 -19.62
CA ARG A 95 2.17 26.85 -20.76
C ARG A 95 1.97 28.30 -20.33
N LEU A 96 1.28 28.54 -19.21
CA LEU A 96 1.05 29.88 -18.68
C LEU A 96 2.36 30.58 -18.34
N ARG A 97 3.31 29.89 -17.69
CA ARG A 97 4.65 30.43 -17.40
C ARG A 97 5.40 30.86 -18.66
N ARG A 98 5.35 30.06 -19.74
CA ARG A 98 5.95 30.45 -21.04
C ARG A 98 5.27 31.68 -21.63
N THR A 99 3.94 31.77 -21.56
CA THR A 99 3.21 32.96 -22.03
C THR A 99 3.56 34.19 -21.21
N VAL A 100 3.68 34.08 -19.89
CA VAL A 100 4.09 35.20 -19.02
C VAL A 100 5.53 35.63 -19.33
N ALA A 101 6.46 34.69 -19.53
CA ALA A 101 7.82 35.01 -19.93
C ALA A 101 7.85 35.75 -21.28
N HIS A 102 7.12 35.26 -22.27
CA HIS A 102 6.99 35.92 -23.57
C HIS A 102 6.44 37.34 -23.46
N LEU A 103 5.38 37.55 -22.68
CA LEU A 103 4.82 38.89 -22.46
C LEU A 103 5.83 39.81 -21.77
N THR A 104 6.64 39.28 -20.85
CA THR A 104 7.68 40.06 -20.16
C THR A 104 8.80 40.47 -21.12
N ASP A 105 9.20 39.59 -22.03
CA ASP A 105 10.18 39.89 -23.07
C ASP A 105 9.64 40.94 -24.07
N GLU A 106 8.37 40.81 -24.49
CA GLU A 106 7.70 41.80 -25.33
C GLU A 106 7.62 43.18 -24.66
N ILE A 107 7.26 43.23 -23.37
CA ILE A 107 7.25 44.47 -22.58
C ILE A 107 8.66 45.08 -22.53
N SER A 108 9.70 44.25 -22.35
CA SER A 108 11.09 44.71 -22.32
C SER A 108 11.54 45.28 -23.68
N ALA A 109 11.17 44.63 -24.78
CA ALA A 109 11.41 45.13 -26.13
C ALA A 109 10.66 46.45 -26.42
N LEU A 110 9.40 46.56 -25.97
CA LEU A 110 8.62 47.79 -26.04
C LEU A 110 9.25 48.93 -25.23
N ARG A 111 9.84 48.63 -24.06
CA ARG A 111 10.59 49.63 -23.28
C ARG A 111 11.88 50.09 -23.97
N ALA A 112 12.62 49.18 -24.58
CA ALA A 112 13.83 49.52 -25.32
C ALA A 112 13.51 50.44 -26.52
N THR A 113 12.42 50.18 -27.23
CA THR A 113 11.93 51.05 -28.33
C THR A 113 11.34 52.37 -27.83
N ALA A 114 10.81 52.41 -26.60
CA ALA A 114 10.42 53.66 -25.96
C ALA A 114 11.60 54.54 -25.55
N GLN A 115 12.67 53.94 -25.05
CA GLN A 115 13.88 54.65 -24.67
C GLN A 115 14.67 55.19 -25.88
N SER A 116 14.51 54.59 -27.06
CA SER A 116 15.05 55.15 -28.31
C SER A 116 14.23 56.33 -28.86
N GLY A 117 13.22 56.80 -28.12
CA GLY A 117 12.42 57.99 -28.47
C GLY A 117 11.37 57.73 -29.55
N LEU A 118 11.12 56.48 -29.91
CA LEU A 118 10.18 56.07 -30.97
C LEU A 118 8.86 55.51 -30.44
N ALA A 119 8.58 55.54 -29.12
CA ALA A 119 7.36 54.92 -28.59
C ALA A 119 6.12 55.81 -28.61
N ASP A 120 5.05 55.19 -29.06
CA ASP A 120 3.67 55.62 -28.91
C ASP A 120 3.24 55.55 -27.41
N PRO A 121 2.67 56.62 -26.82
CA PRO A 121 2.11 56.61 -25.47
C PRO A 121 1.13 55.45 -25.20
N ALA A 122 0.39 54.98 -26.21
CA ALA A 122 -0.51 53.84 -26.06
C ALA A 122 0.25 52.51 -25.85
N GLN A 123 1.47 52.37 -26.40
CA GLN A 123 2.32 51.20 -26.17
C GLN A 123 2.87 51.17 -24.73
N ILE A 124 3.26 52.31 -24.19
CA ILE A 124 3.71 52.43 -22.80
C ILE A 124 2.58 52.04 -21.84
N ASN A 125 1.36 52.51 -22.10
CA ASN A 125 0.21 52.16 -21.26
C ASN A 125 -0.13 50.65 -21.32
N ARG A 126 -0.04 50.03 -22.51
CA ARG A 126 -0.22 48.58 -22.66
C ARG A 126 0.87 47.79 -21.90
N ALA A 127 2.12 48.23 -21.96
CA ALA A 127 3.22 47.62 -21.23
C ALA A 127 2.99 47.69 -19.71
N LEU A 128 2.61 48.86 -19.18
CA LEU A 128 2.31 49.03 -17.75
C LEU A 128 1.11 48.17 -17.29
N LEU A 129 0.06 48.06 -18.12
CA LEU A 129 -1.08 47.19 -17.83
C LEU A 129 -0.67 45.70 -17.81
N ALA A 130 0.17 45.28 -18.75
CA ALA A 130 0.66 43.91 -18.82
C ALA A 130 1.56 43.58 -17.61
N GLU A 131 2.43 44.49 -17.17
CA GLU A 131 3.20 44.31 -15.94
C GLU A 131 2.33 44.24 -14.69
N LEU A 132 1.32 45.10 -14.59
CA LEU A 132 0.38 45.06 -13.47
C LEU A 132 -0.37 43.72 -13.44
N SER A 133 -0.72 43.18 -14.61
CA SER A 133 -1.36 41.86 -14.73
C SER A 133 -0.42 40.73 -14.30
N ALA A 134 0.86 40.79 -14.71
CA ALA A 134 1.88 39.81 -14.32
C ALA A 134 2.15 39.86 -12.80
N LEU A 135 2.30 41.06 -12.22
CA LEU A 135 2.52 41.23 -10.79
C LEU A 135 1.34 40.70 -9.97
N ARG A 136 0.10 40.92 -10.44
CA ARG A 136 -1.11 40.38 -9.82
C ARG A 136 -1.15 38.86 -9.91
N ALA A 137 -0.77 38.27 -11.05
CA ALA A 137 -0.72 36.82 -11.21
C ALA A 137 0.31 36.18 -10.26
N THR A 138 1.51 36.77 -10.13
CA THR A 138 2.52 36.32 -9.18
C THR A 138 2.02 36.41 -7.74
N ARG A 139 1.41 37.54 -7.35
CA ARG A 139 0.82 37.69 -6.00
C ARG A 139 -0.30 36.70 -5.72
N ALA A 140 -1.12 36.38 -6.71
CA ALA A 140 -2.18 35.38 -6.57
C ALA A 140 -1.60 33.96 -6.37
N ALA A 141 -0.53 33.63 -7.09
CA ALA A 141 0.18 32.36 -6.91
C ALA A 141 0.82 32.26 -5.51
N GLU A 142 1.53 33.31 -5.06
CA GLU A 142 2.08 33.39 -3.70
C GLU A 142 0.98 33.22 -2.63
N ALA A 143 -0.16 33.89 -2.79
CA ALA A 143 -1.27 33.78 -1.85
C ALA A 143 -1.89 32.38 -1.81
N ALA A 144 -1.98 31.69 -2.95
CA ALA A 144 -2.45 30.31 -3.02
C ALA A 144 -1.47 29.35 -2.31
N GLU A 145 -0.17 29.48 -2.56
CA GLU A 145 0.86 28.69 -1.86
C GLU A 145 0.81 28.90 -0.34
N LEU A 146 0.66 30.15 0.12
CA LEU A 146 0.51 30.45 1.54
C LEU A 146 -0.79 29.86 2.13
N ALA A 147 -1.89 29.90 1.39
CA ALA A 147 -3.14 29.30 1.83
C ALA A 147 -3.01 27.77 1.98
N ASP A 148 -2.33 27.11 1.05
CA ASP A 148 -2.05 25.67 1.11
C ASP A 148 -1.14 25.31 2.30
N ILE A 149 -0.09 26.10 2.56
CA ILE A 149 0.77 25.93 3.74
C ILE A 149 -0.05 26.08 5.03
N VAL A 150 -0.90 27.11 5.13
CA VAL A 150 -1.75 27.32 6.31
C VAL A 150 -2.75 26.17 6.47
N ALA A 151 -3.35 25.70 5.38
CA ALA A 151 -4.26 24.56 5.41
C ALA A 151 -3.56 23.27 5.87
N ALA A 152 -2.29 23.07 5.49
CA ALA A 152 -1.47 21.94 5.93
C ALA A 152 -1.02 22.07 7.40
N LEU A 153 -0.73 23.28 7.89
CA LEU A 153 -0.27 23.52 9.26
C LEU A 153 -1.40 23.49 10.30
N ASN A 154 -2.59 23.99 9.96
CA ASN A 154 -3.74 24.03 10.87
C ASN A 154 -4.05 22.67 11.56
N PRO A 155 -4.15 21.53 10.86
CA PRO A 155 -4.43 20.25 11.51
C PRO A 155 -3.32 19.82 12.47
N LEU A 156 -2.05 20.09 12.14
CA LEU A 156 -0.90 19.77 13.00
C LEU A 156 -0.91 20.61 14.29
N ILE A 157 -1.35 21.87 14.20
CA ILE A 157 -1.50 22.75 15.37
C ILE A 157 -2.63 22.28 16.28
N GLU A 158 -3.76 21.86 15.71
CA GLU A 158 -4.89 21.35 16.50
C GLU A 158 -4.56 20.00 17.15
N GLU A 159 -3.87 19.09 16.46
CA GLU A 159 -3.37 17.83 17.03
C GLU A 159 -2.40 18.10 18.20
N ALA A 160 -1.46 19.03 18.04
CA ALA A 160 -0.54 19.43 19.11
C ALA A 160 -1.25 20.05 20.33
N ARG A 161 -2.37 20.75 20.14
CA ARG A 161 -3.20 21.27 21.25
C ARG A 161 -3.98 20.18 21.96
N THR A 162 -4.46 19.17 21.24
CA THR A 162 -5.21 18.05 21.85
C THR A 162 -4.31 17.10 22.65
N HIS A 163 -3.00 17.13 22.43
CA HIS A 163 -2.01 16.29 23.11
C HIS A 163 -1.18 17.02 24.19
N ALA A 164 -1.49 18.29 24.47
CA ALA A 164 -0.90 19.10 25.55
C ALA A 164 -1.87 19.21 26.73
#